data_AF-A0A9D2JTM5-F1
#
_entry.id   AF-A0A9D2JTM5-F1
#
_cell.length_a   1.000
_cell.length_b   1.000
_cell.length_c   1.000
_cell.angle_alpha   90.00
_cell.angle_beta   90.00
_cell.angle_gamma   90.00
#
_symmetry.space_group_name_H-M   'P 1'
#
loop_
_entity.id
_entity.type
_entity.pdbx_description
1 polymer ?
#
loop_
_entity_poly.entity_id
_entity_poly.type
_entity_poly.pdbx_seq_one_letter_code
_entity_poly.pdbx_strand_id
1 'polypeptide(L)'
;MKKGMGKEICITGFAMFAIFFGSGNLIFPPQVGLLSGQYVLWAIAGLAFTGILFPMMAVASVGNVGYGLEDMMKHVTPWWHYLYMGLGILAVIFGTIPRCGGVAFETGVQGIFGNLPGEVRIGFLLVFFGVSYYFA
;
A
#
# COMPACT_ATOMS: atom_id res chain seq x y z
N MET A 1 -31.47 8.03 16.00
CA MET A 1 -30.74 6.86 15.47
C MET A 1 -29.22 7.01 15.70
N LYS A 2 -28.74 6.88 16.94
CA LYS A 2 -27.34 7.15 17.35
C LYS A 2 -26.65 5.94 18.02
N LYS A 3 -27.16 4.72 17.78
CA LYS A 3 -26.71 3.49 18.44
C LYS A 3 -25.84 2.69 17.46
N GLY A 4 -24.61 3.16 17.19
CA GLY A 4 -23.71 2.50 16.24
C GLY A 4 -22.51 3.34 15.78
N MET A 5 -22.60 4.67 15.86
CA MET A 5 -21.62 5.59 15.27
C MET A 5 -20.17 5.36 15.73
N GLY A 6 -19.94 5.10 17.03
CA GLY A 6 -18.58 4.81 17.52
C GLY A 6 -18.03 3.47 17.02
N LYS A 7 -18.89 2.46 16.89
CA LYS A 7 -18.51 1.13 16.36
C LYS A 7 -18.20 1.23 14.86
N GLU A 8 -19.00 1.97 14.10
CA GLU A 8 -18.77 2.21 12.67
C GLU A 8 -17.50 3.02 12.43
N ILE A 9 -17.22 4.06 13.22
CA ILE A 9 -15.95 4.81 13.13
C ILE A 9 -14.75 3.90 13.40
N CYS A 10 -14.81 3.05 14.43
CA CYS A 10 -13.74 2.09 14.70
C CYS A 10 -13.57 1.09 13.55
N ILE A 11 -14.65 0.50 13.05
CA ILE A 11 -14.60 -0.48 11.94
C ILE A 11 -14.03 0.17 10.68
N THR A 12 -14.57 1.31 10.27
CA THR A 12 -14.11 2.05 9.09
C THR A 12 -12.67 2.54 9.26
N GLY A 13 -12.31 3.02 10.45
CA GLY A 13 -10.95 3.44 10.78
C GLY A 13 -9.94 2.29 10.67
N PHE A 14 -10.26 1.12 11.23
CA PHE A 14 -9.41 -0.07 11.10
C PHE A 14 -9.36 -0.60 9.66
N ALA A 15 -10.47 -0.55 8.92
CA ALA A 15 -10.48 -0.93 7.50
C ALA A 15 -9.59 -0.01 6.65
N MET A 16 -9.69 1.30 6.86
CA MET A 16 -8.82 2.28 6.20
C MET A 16 -7.37 2.07 6.60
N PHE A 17 -7.09 1.86 7.89
CA PHE A 17 -5.76 1.51 8.36
C PHE A 17 -5.24 0.26 7.66
N ALA A 18 -6.00 -0.83 7.58
CA ALA A 18 -5.57 -2.07 6.94
C ALA A 18 -5.25 -1.90 5.44
N ILE A 19 -6.02 -1.08 4.71
CA ILE A 19 -5.78 -0.79 3.29
C ILE A 19 -4.47 0.00 3.11
N PHE A 20 -4.18 0.96 3.99
CA PHE A 20 -2.95 1.76 3.93
C PHE A 20 -1.75 1.07 4.60
N PHE A 21 -1.97 0.13 5.53
CA PHE A 21 -0.94 -0.60 6.26
C PHE A 21 -0.48 -1.84 5.47
N GLY A 22 0.05 -1.60 4.27
CA GLY A 22 0.61 -2.63 3.39
C GLY A 22 2.10 -2.92 3.63
N SER A 23 2.67 -3.83 2.83
CA SER A 23 4.09 -4.25 2.89
C SER A 23 5.08 -3.08 2.79
N GLY A 24 4.72 -2.01 2.07
CA GLY A 24 5.51 -0.79 1.98
C GLY A 24 5.69 -0.09 3.33
N ASN A 25 4.62 0.00 4.14
CA ASN A 25 4.66 0.65 5.45
C ASN A 25 5.29 -0.23 6.55
N LEU A 26 5.52 -1.51 6.29
CA LEU A 26 6.24 -2.41 7.21
C LEU A 26 7.77 -2.29 7.08
N ILE A 27 8.28 -2.01 5.88
CA ILE A 27 9.72 -2.01 5.59
C ILE A 27 10.29 -0.60 5.51
N PHE A 28 9.53 0.31 4.90
CA PHE A 28 10.03 1.64 4.60
C PHE A 28 10.33 2.46 5.86
N PRO A 29 9.47 2.48 6.90
CA PRO A 29 9.77 3.26 8.10
C PRO A 29 11.01 2.78 8.87
N PRO A 30 11.23 1.46 9.12
CA PRO A 30 12.49 1.00 9.70
C PRO A 30 13.71 1.33 8.84
N GLN A 31 13.60 1.18 7.51
CA GLN A 31 14.69 1.50 6.59
C GLN A 31 15.04 2.99 6.61
N VAL A 32 14.04 3.86 6.54
CA VAL A 32 14.23 5.31 6.67
C VAL A 32 14.77 5.67 8.05
N GLY A 33 14.29 5.02 9.11
CA GLY A 33 14.81 5.20 10.47
C GLY A 33 16.30 4.87 10.58
N LEU A 34 16.72 3.74 10.01
CA LEU A 34 18.13 3.33 9.94
C LEU A 34 18.99 4.33 9.14
N LEU A 35 18.48 4.82 8.00
CA LEU A 35 19.20 5.76 7.15
C LEU A 35 19.25 7.19 7.73
N SER A 36 18.27 7.58 8.56
CA SER A 36 18.14 8.94 9.08
C SER A 36 19.09 9.24 10.25
N GLY A 37 19.66 8.21 10.89
CA GLY A 37 20.65 8.36 11.96
C GLY A 37 20.16 9.27 13.10
N GLN A 38 20.74 10.47 13.23
CA GLN A 38 20.37 11.42 14.28
C GLN A 38 19.06 12.18 13.98
N TYR A 39 18.60 12.19 12.72
CA TYR A 39 17.41 12.94 12.28
C TYR A 39 16.12 12.09 12.27
N VAL A 40 16.10 10.97 13.00
CA VAL A 40 14.96 10.04 13.03
C VAL A 40 13.65 10.72 13.40
N LEU A 41 13.65 11.68 14.33
CA LEU A 41 12.43 12.42 14.69
C LEU A 41 11.86 13.22 13.51
N TRP A 42 12.73 13.88 12.73
CA TRP A 42 12.31 14.60 11.53
C TRP A 42 11.86 13.66 10.42
N ALA A 43 12.50 12.50 10.29
CA ALA A 43 12.11 11.48 9.33
C ALA A 43 10.74 10.87 9.67
N ILE A 44 10.45 10.61 10.95
CA ILE A 44 9.14 10.17 11.42
C ILE A 44 8.07 11.23 11.14
N ALA A 45 8.36 12.51 11.43
CA ALA A 45 7.43 13.59 11.13
C ALA A 45 7.13 13.67 9.62
N GLY A 46 8.15 13.61 8.77
CA GLY A 46 7.98 13.59 7.31
C GLY A 46 7.18 12.37 6.83
N LEU A 47 7.44 11.18 7.38
CA LEU A 47 6.68 9.96 7.09
C LEU A 47 5.22 10.05 7.55
N ALA A 48 4.96 10.66 8.70
CA ALA A 48 3.59 10.86 9.18
C ALA A 48 2.81 11.84 8.28
N PHE A 49 3.44 12.94 7.87
CA PHE A 49 2.81 13.91 6.96
C PHE A 49 2.53 13.30 5.59
N THR A 50 3.53 12.68 4.97
CA THR A 50 3.42 12.18 3.60
C THR A 50 2.71 10.82 3.52
N GLY A 51 2.91 9.95 4.51
CA GLY A 51 2.39 8.59 4.52
C GLY A 51 1.01 8.45 5.16
N ILE A 52 0.57 9.40 5.99
CA ILE A 52 -0.75 9.34 6.67
C ILE A 52 -1.61 10.54 6.29
N LEU A 53 -1.13 11.76 6.53
CA LEU A 53 -1.96 12.96 6.35
C LEU A 53 -2.41 13.14 4.89
N PHE A 54 -1.50 13.00 3.94
CA PHE A 54 -1.79 13.19 2.51
C PHE A 54 -2.77 12.14 1.95
N PRO A 55 -2.59 10.83 2.17
CA PRO A 55 -3.57 9.83 1.78
C PRO A 55 -4.95 10.06 2.41
N MET A 56 -5.00 10.46 3.69
CA MET A 56 -6.28 10.76 4.35
C MET A 56 -6.98 11.98 3.74
N MET A 57 -6.23 13.05 3.43
CA MET A 57 -6.78 14.21 2.73
C MET A 57 -7.26 13.85 1.32
N ALA A 58 -6.54 12.97 0.61
CA ALA A 58 -6.95 12.49 -0.71
C ALA A 58 -8.27 11.72 -0.64
N VAL A 59 -8.42 10.78 0.30
CA VAL A 59 -9.67 10.03 0.52
C VAL A 59 -10.83 10.97 0.87
N ALA A 60 -10.60 11.94 1.77
CA ALA A 60 -11.61 12.92 2.13
C ALA A 60 -12.03 13.78 0.93
N SER A 61 -11.07 14.17 0.09
CA SER A 61 -11.34 14.92 -1.15
C SER A 61 -12.15 14.11 -2.15
N VAL A 62 -11.81 12.83 -2.36
CA VAL A 62 -12.55 11.90 -3.23
C VAL A 62 -14.01 11.80 -2.80
N GLY A 63 -14.26 11.67 -1.50
CA GLY A 63 -15.62 11.59 -0.95
C GLY A 63 -16.49 12.83 -1.20
N ASN A 64 -15.89 13.99 -1.50
CA ASN A 64 -16.63 15.22 -1.80
C ASN A 64 -17.00 15.39 -3.28
N VAL A 65 -16.31 14.70 -4.20
CA VAL A 65 -16.47 14.89 -5.65
C VAL A 65 -17.45 13.88 -6.28
N GLY A 66 -17.52 12.66 -5.73
CA GLY A 66 -18.43 11.62 -6.18
C GLY A 66 -17.97 10.21 -5.81
N TYR A 67 -18.74 9.20 -6.20
CA TYR A 67 -18.44 7.79 -5.89
C TYR A 67 -17.65 7.09 -7.00
N GLY A 68 -17.61 7.67 -8.21
CA GLY A 68 -16.94 7.09 -9.37
C GLY A 68 -15.64 7.79 -9.75
N LEU A 69 -14.70 7.03 -10.32
CA LEU A 69 -13.45 7.57 -10.89
C LEU A 69 -13.74 8.50 -12.08
N GLU A 70 -14.85 8.25 -12.79
CA GLU A 70 -15.38 9.13 -13.83
C GLU A 70 -15.81 10.50 -13.28
N ASP A 71 -16.50 10.53 -12.12
CA ASP A 71 -16.90 11.78 -11.47
C ASP A 71 -15.71 12.65 -11.06
N MET A 72 -14.60 12.00 -10.68
CA MET A 72 -13.37 12.70 -10.33
C MET A 72 -12.67 13.32 -11.54
N MET A 73 -12.79 12.70 -12.71
CA MET A 73 -11.98 13.04 -13.89
C MET A 73 -12.77 13.71 -15.02
N LYS A 74 -14.09 13.79 -14.92
CA LYS A 74 -14.97 14.46 -15.89
C LYS A 74 -14.60 15.92 -16.15
N HIS A 75 -14.00 16.60 -15.16
CA HIS A 75 -13.56 17.99 -15.28
C HIS A 75 -12.32 18.17 -16.17
N VAL A 76 -11.57 17.10 -16.46
CA VAL A 76 -10.38 17.15 -17.32
C VAL A 76 -10.74 16.78 -18.75
N THR A 77 -11.28 15.57 -18.98
CA THR A 77 -11.73 15.08 -20.31
C THR A 77 -12.48 13.74 -20.15
N PRO A 78 -13.52 13.45 -20.96
CA PRO A 78 -14.37 12.27 -20.79
C PRO A 78 -13.68 10.92 -21.03
N TRP A 79 -12.49 10.86 -21.64
CA TRP A 79 -11.74 9.60 -21.79
C TRP A 79 -10.64 9.42 -20.72
N TRP A 80 -10.31 10.47 -19.97
CA TRP A 80 -9.16 10.49 -19.05
C TRP A 80 -9.27 9.43 -17.94
N HIS A 81 -10.50 9.13 -17.51
CA HIS A 81 -10.75 8.12 -16.48
C HIS A 81 -10.34 6.71 -16.92
N TYR A 82 -10.53 6.34 -18.19
CA TYR A 82 -10.11 5.04 -18.72
C TYR A 82 -8.58 4.90 -18.76
N LEU A 83 -7.89 5.96 -19.19
CA LEU A 83 -6.43 5.99 -19.21
C LEU A 83 -5.86 5.87 -17.79
N TYR A 84 -6.41 6.62 -16.84
CA TYR A 84 -5.97 6.56 -15.45
C TYR A 84 -6.22 5.18 -14.83
N MET A 85 -7.37 4.57 -15.09
CA MET A 85 -7.69 3.22 -14.62
C MET A 85 -6.72 2.19 -15.23
N GLY A 86 -6.40 2.30 -16.52
CA GLY A 86 -5.40 1.47 -17.19
C GLY A 86 -4.01 1.62 -16.58
N LEU A 87 -3.53 2.85 -16.37
CA LEU A 87 -2.26 3.12 -15.72
C LEU A 87 -2.22 2.59 -14.28
N GLY A 88 -3.32 2.73 -13.53
CA GLY A 88 -3.44 2.20 -12.18
C GLY A 88 -3.29 0.68 -12.13
N ILE A 89 -3.96 -0.04 -13.02
CA ILE A 89 -3.85 -1.50 -13.13
C ILE A 89 -2.41 -1.90 -13.51
N LEU A 90 -1.80 -1.21 -14.47
CA LEU A 90 -0.40 -1.47 -14.85
C LEU A 90 0.55 -1.24 -13.66
N ALA A 91 0.37 -0.17 -12.89
CA ALA A 91 1.18 0.10 -11.71
C ALA A 91 1.05 -1.00 -10.65
N VAL A 92 -0.14 -1.56 -10.46
CA VAL A 92 -0.37 -2.68 -9.53
C VAL A 92 0.34 -3.95 -10.03
N ILE A 93 0.16 -4.31 -11.30
CA ILE A 93 0.72 -5.54 -11.89
C ILE A 93 2.24 -5.50 -11.92
N PHE A 94 2.83 -4.40 -12.38
CA PHE A 94 4.28 -4.30 -12.57
C PHE A 94 5.04 -3.78 -11.34
N GLY A 95 4.37 -3.07 -10.45
CA GLY A 95 4.99 -2.48 -9.26
C GLY A 95 4.66 -3.26 -7.99
N THR A 96 3.39 -3.19 -7.59
CA THR A 96 2.98 -3.60 -6.24
C THR A 96 3.06 -5.11 -6.03
N ILE A 97 2.55 -5.91 -6.96
CA ILE A 97 2.54 -7.37 -6.88
C ILE A 97 3.96 -7.95 -6.77
N PRO A 98 4.89 -7.67 -7.71
CA PRO A 98 6.25 -8.21 -7.63
C PRO A 98 7.01 -7.67 -6.41
N ARG A 99 6.77 -6.41 -6.00
CA ARG A 99 7.37 -5.85 -4.79
C ARG A 99 6.94 -6.60 -3.53
N CYS A 100 5.66 -6.92 -3.38
CA CYS A 100 5.17 -7.67 -2.21
C CYS A 100 5.83 -9.05 -2.09
N GLY A 101 5.99 -9.77 -3.21
CA GLY A 101 6.69 -11.06 -3.21
C GLY A 101 8.18 -10.93 -2.90
N GLY A 102 8.86 -9.93 -3.47
CA GLY A 102 10.28 -9.66 -3.19
C GLY A 102 10.53 -9.33 -1.72
N VAL A 103 9.70 -8.43 -1.16
CA VAL A 103 9.71 -8.05 0.25
C VAL A 103 9.49 -9.25 1.18
N ALA A 104 8.53 -10.12 0.86
CA ALA A 104 8.25 -11.31 1.65
C ALA A 104 9.44 -12.27 1.65
N PHE A 105 10.16 -12.38 0.52
CA PHE A 105 11.36 -13.18 0.42
C PHE A 105 12.54 -12.58 1.20
N GLU A 106 12.80 -11.28 1.03
CA GLU A 106 13.93 -10.58 1.67
C GLU A 106 13.78 -10.53 3.20
N THR A 107 12.61 -10.14 3.70
CA THR A 107 12.40 -10.02 5.15
C THR A 107 12.04 -11.34 5.83
N GLY A 108 11.35 -12.25 5.14
CA GLY A 108 10.95 -13.54 5.68
C GLY A 108 12.03 -14.62 5.52
N VAL A 109 12.39 -14.94 4.28
CA VAL A 109 13.28 -16.08 3.99
C VAL A 109 14.75 -15.70 4.17
N GLN A 110 15.22 -14.63 3.54
CA GLN A 110 16.60 -14.18 3.69
C GLN A 110 16.91 -13.62 5.08
N GLY A 111 15.92 -12.99 5.73
CA GLY A 111 16.05 -12.53 7.11
C GLY A 111 16.31 -13.66 8.12
N ILE A 112 15.77 -14.86 7.88
CA ILE A 112 15.91 -16.02 8.79
C ILE A 112 17.09 -16.93 8.40
N PHE A 113 17.23 -17.23 7.11
CA PHE A 113 18.18 -18.25 6.61
C PHE A 113 19.45 -17.64 6.00
N GLY A 114 19.56 -16.32 5.92
CA GLY A 114 20.70 -15.63 5.32
C GLY A 114 20.69 -15.64 3.79
N ASN A 115 21.86 -15.53 3.17
CA ASN A 115 21.98 -15.39 1.72
C ASN A 115 21.80 -16.76 1.02
N LEU A 116 20.63 -16.97 0.42
CA LEU A 116 20.25 -18.19 -0.28
C LEU A 116 20.47 -18.07 -1.80
N PRO A 117 20.76 -19.18 -2.50
CA PRO A 117 20.91 -19.20 -3.95
C PRO A 117 19.62 -18.79 -4.68
N GLY A 118 19.76 -18.20 -5.87
CA GLY A 118 18.66 -17.63 -6.66
C GLY A 118 17.55 -18.64 -7.02
N GLU A 119 17.85 -19.93 -7.04
CA GLU A 119 16.88 -21.01 -7.28
C GLU A 119 15.82 -21.09 -6.17
N VAL A 120 16.23 -20.87 -4.91
CA VAL A 120 15.33 -20.86 -3.75
C VAL A 120 14.37 -19.67 -3.81
N ARG A 121 14.83 -18.54 -4.36
CA ARG A 121 14.01 -17.34 -4.58
C ARG A 121 12.88 -17.62 -5.58
N ILE A 122 13.19 -18.27 -6.69
CA ILE A 122 12.20 -18.60 -7.72
C ILE A 122 11.16 -19.58 -7.15
N GLY A 123 11.62 -20.62 -6.45
CA GLY A 123 10.73 -21.57 -5.78
C GLY A 123 9.79 -20.90 -4.76
N PHE A 124 10.33 -20.02 -3.92
CA PHE A 124 9.53 -19.25 -2.96
C PHE A 124 8.49 -18.36 -3.64
N LEU A 125 8.88 -17.60 -4.68
CA LEU A 125 7.96 -16.71 -5.38
C LEU A 125 6.83 -17.49 -6.07
N LEU A 126 7.13 -18.65 -6.68
CA LEU A 126 6.11 -19.50 -7.29
C LEU A 126 5.10 -20.02 -6.25
N VAL A 127 5.57 -20.48 -5.09
CA VAL A 127 4.69 -20.93 -4.01
C VAL A 127 3.90 -19.74 -3.44
N PHE A 128 4.56 -18.62 -3.18
CA PHE A 128 3.94 -17.42 -2.62
C PHE A 128 2.82 -16.88 -3.52
N PHE A 129 3.08 -16.71 -4.81
CA PHE A 129 2.06 -16.26 -5.76
C PHE A 129 1.00 -17.33 -6.03
N GLY A 130 1.36 -18.62 -6.05
CA GLY A 130 0.39 -19.71 -6.19
C GLY A 130 -0.61 -19.77 -5.04
N VAL A 131 -0.13 -19.67 -3.79
CA VAL A 131 -1.00 -19.59 -2.60
C VAL A 131 -1.79 -18.29 -2.58
N SER A 132 -1.16 -17.16 -2.91
CA SER A 132 -1.86 -15.87 -2.99
C SER A 132 -2.98 -15.90 -4.02
N TYR A 133 -2.77 -16.55 -5.17
CA TYR A 133 -3.79 -16.73 -6.20
C TYR A 133 -4.93 -17.64 -5.73
N TYR A 134 -4.65 -18.66 -4.91
CA TYR A 134 -5.68 -19.53 -4.35
C TYR A 134 -6.64 -18.79 -3.39
N PHE A 135 -6.13 -17.79 -2.66
CA PHE A 135 -6.92 -16.98 -1.72
C PHE A 135 -7.51 -15.69 -2.32
N ALA A 136 -7.16 -15.36 -3.58
CA ALA A 136 -7.65 -14.19 -4.29
C ALA A 136 -9.03 -14.45 -4.93
#